data_AF-A0A931MKR8-F1
#
_entry.id   AF-A0A931MKR8-F1
#
_cell.length_a   1.000
_cell.length_b   1.000
_cell.length_c   1.000
_cell.angle_alpha   90.00
_cell.angle_beta   90.00
_cell.angle_gamma   90.00
#
_symmetry.space_group_name_H-M   'P 1'
#
loop_
_entity.id
_entity.type
_entity.pdbx_description
1 polymer ?
#
loop_
_entity_poly.entity_id
_entity_poly.type
_entity_poly.pdbx_seq_one_letter_code
_entity_poly.pdbx_strand_id
1 'polypeptide(L)'
;MTEATDNDLRVVVLKNIRIMFADSIDEAKATADDGVPKHSCVPLLESDTPEFDENKAKVIAALRAAGEEGWENPEMYKRILENKPDRVSFKKGEKCVNQETGEIYQGFEGNYAITPCNGPGGSKRPKRPLIMSRAKKWIWNPKKGFELRGQIADLVYSGVRADVKIEFYPVKEKKQGGNGIFAAIHLIRSREEGERIGGGRDFSGDSGDDFEELEDGGFGDDDDAPSKAGSSSSDDDFD
;
A
#
# COMPACT_ATOMS: atom_id res chain seq x y z
N MET A 1 -10.91 -19.50 -2.36
CA MET A 1 -11.73 -18.32 -2.07
C MET A 1 -13.14 -18.68 -2.45
N THR A 2 -13.94 -18.99 -1.44
CA THR A 2 -15.39 -19.08 -1.54
C THR A 2 -15.93 -17.68 -1.87
N GLU A 3 -16.99 -17.59 -2.67
CA GLU A 3 -17.67 -16.29 -2.86
C GLU A 3 -18.25 -15.86 -1.52
N ALA A 4 -17.78 -14.75 -0.97
CA ALA A 4 -18.30 -14.19 0.26
C ALA A 4 -19.79 -13.87 0.10
N THR A 5 -20.64 -14.50 0.90
CA THR A 5 -22.07 -14.17 0.98
C THR A 5 -22.25 -12.87 1.78
N ASP A 6 -23.39 -12.19 1.59
CA ASP A 6 -23.63 -10.83 2.15
C ASP A 6 -23.61 -10.78 3.70
N ASN A 7 -23.56 -11.94 4.37
CA ASN A 7 -23.49 -12.10 5.84
C ASN A 7 -22.20 -12.78 6.34
N ASP A 8 -21.16 -12.84 5.52
CA ASP A 8 -19.90 -13.42 5.95
C ASP A 8 -19.20 -12.54 7.00
N LEU A 9 -19.19 -12.98 8.25
CA LEU A 9 -18.60 -12.27 9.40
C LEU A 9 -17.09 -12.04 9.25
N ARG A 10 -16.43 -12.73 8.33
CA ARG A 10 -15.02 -12.50 7.97
C ARG A 10 -14.81 -11.23 7.15
N VAL A 11 -15.89 -10.69 6.59
CA VAL A 11 -15.87 -9.53 5.71
C VAL A 11 -16.35 -8.29 6.47
N VAL A 12 -15.47 -7.30 6.58
CA VAL A 12 -15.73 -6.07 7.34
C VAL A 12 -15.61 -4.84 6.48
N VAL A 13 -16.39 -3.82 6.83
CA VAL A 13 -16.24 -2.48 6.29
C VAL A 13 -15.63 -1.59 7.36
N LEU A 14 -14.41 -1.11 7.10
CA LEU A 14 -13.70 -0.17 7.96
C LEU A 14 -13.88 1.25 7.41
N LYS A 15 -14.00 2.22 8.32
CA LYS A 15 -14.28 3.62 8.00
C LYS A 15 -13.11 4.50 8.39
N ASN A 16 -12.85 5.53 7.59
CA ASN A 16 -11.89 6.59 7.91
C ASN A 16 -10.45 6.09 8.20
N ILE A 17 -10.03 5.01 7.55
CA ILE A 17 -8.68 4.48 7.72
C ILE A 17 -7.71 5.19 6.78
N ARG A 18 -6.42 5.19 7.10
CA ARG A 18 -5.38 5.64 6.17
C ARG A 18 -4.89 4.48 5.31
N ILE A 19 -4.63 4.73 4.04
CA ILE A 19 -4.03 3.77 3.13
C ILE A 19 -2.54 4.07 3.01
N MET A 20 -1.69 3.09 3.26
CA MET A 20 -0.23 3.19 3.10
C MET A 20 0.23 2.26 1.98
N PHE A 21 1.40 2.52 1.39
CA PHE A 21 1.98 1.70 0.31
C PHE A 21 1.00 1.43 -0.85
N ALA A 22 0.34 2.48 -1.32
CA ALA A 22 -0.73 2.39 -2.30
C ALA A 22 -0.26 2.25 -3.76
N ASP A 23 1.04 2.39 -4.03
CA ASP A 23 1.59 2.43 -5.40
C ASP A 23 1.24 1.17 -6.21
N SER A 24 1.07 0.04 -5.52
CA SER A 24 0.69 -1.23 -6.15
C SER A 24 -0.79 -1.32 -6.53
N ILE A 25 -1.64 -0.40 -6.07
CA ILE A 25 -3.07 -0.41 -6.37
C ILE A 25 -3.32 -0.15 -7.85
N ASP A 26 -2.59 0.80 -8.45
CA ASP A 26 -2.68 1.03 -9.89
C ASP A 26 -1.94 -0.09 -10.64
N GLU A 27 -0.62 -0.20 -10.48
CA GLU A 27 0.18 -1.23 -11.15
C GLU A 27 0.56 -2.35 -10.17
N ALA A 28 0.21 -3.59 -10.47
CA ALA A 28 0.55 -4.71 -9.60
C ALA A 28 2.08 -4.85 -9.48
N LYS A 29 2.59 -4.93 -8.25
CA LYS A 29 4.03 -5.15 -8.00
C LYS A 29 4.26 -6.43 -7.22
N ALA A 30 5.40 -7.07 -7.44
CA ALA A 30 5.87 -8.15 -6.60
C ALA A 30 6.48 -7.57 -5.33
N THR A 31 6.25 -8.21 -4.18
CA THR A 31 6.84 -7.79 -2.89
C THR A 31 8.10 -8.57 -2.52
N ALA A 32 8.48 -9.53 -3.36
CA ALA A 32 9.67 -10.36 -3.23
C ALA A 32 10.11 -10.77 -4.64
N ASP A 33 11.39 -11.10 -4.79
CA ASP A 33 11.93 -11.61 -6.04
C ASP A 33 11.15 -12.85 -6.47
N ASP A 34 10.82 -12.91 -7.76
CA ASP A 34 9.96 -13.93 -8.39
C ASP A 34 8.53 -14.06 -7.80
N GLY A 35 8.12 -13.11 -6.94
CA GLY A 35 6.78 -13.06 -6.40
C GLY A 35 5.73 -12.74 -7.46
N VAL A 36 4.56 -13.38 -7.38
CA VAL A 36 3.44 -13.02 -8.26
C VAL A 36 3.04 -11.56 -7.98
N PRO A 37 3.08 -10.67 -8.99
CA PRO A 37 2.67 -9.28 -8.81
C PRO A 37 1.22 -9.18 -8.35
N LYS A 38 0.98 -8.34 -7.34
CA LYS A 38 -0.35 -8.14 -6.76
C LYS A 38 -0.65 -6.66 -6.63
N HIS A 39 -1.94 -6.36 -6.70
CA HIS A 39 -2.43 -5.07 -6.25
C HIS A 39 -2.56 -5.12 -4.74
N SER A 40 -1.86 -4.25 -4.02
CA SER A 40 -1.82 -4.27 -2.56
C SER A 40 -1.74 -2.85 -2.02
N CYS A 41 -2.12 -2.73 -0.75
CA CYS A 41 -1.88 -1.56 0.08
C CYS A 41 -1.89 -2.02 1.53
N VAL A 42 -1.58 -1.11 2.46
CA VAL A 42 -1.65 -1.35 3.90
C VAL A 42 -2.71 -0.43 4.51
N PRO A 43 -3.91 -0.97 4.80
CA PRO A 43 -4.88 -0.31 5.66
C PRO A 43 -4.32 -0.07 7.06
N LEU A 44 -4.32 1.18 7.50
CA LEU A 44 -3.84 1.62 8.81
C LEU A 44 -5.00 2.19 9.64
N LEU A 45 -5.22 1.60 10.81
CA LEU A 45 -6.16 2.06 11.82
C LEU A 45 -5.40 3.01 12.76
N GLU A 46 -5.67 4.30 12.63
CA GLU A 46 -5.06 5.31 13.48
C GLU A 46 -5.80 5.43 14.81
N SER A 47 -5.04 5.38 15.90
CA SER A 47 -5.56 5.30 17.27
C SER A 47 -6.20 6.58 17.78
N ASP A 48 -5.93 7.71 17.13
CA ASP A 48 -6.47 9.03 17.42
C ASP A 48 -7.80 9.33 16.69
N THR A 49 -8.27 8.41 15.84
CA THR A 49 -9.53 8.59 15.09
C THR A 49 -10.75 8.15 15.89
N PRO A 50 -11.90 8.83 15.76
CA PRO A 50 -13.15 8.44 16.44
C PRO A 50 -13.61 7.02 16.10
N GLU A 51 -13.29 6.53 14.89
CA GLU A 51 -13.68 5.20 14.44
C GLU A 51 -12.72 4.08 14.88
N PHE A 52 -11.63 4.38 15.60
CA PHE A 52 -10.59 3.41 15.94
C PHE A 52 -11.14 2.17 16.66
N ASP A 53 -11.84 2.37 17.78
CA ASP A 53 -12.33 1.26 18.60
C ASP A 53 -13.35 0.41 17.86
N GLU A 54 -14.25 1.05 17.09
CA GLU A 54 -15.24 0.34 16.28
C GLU A 54 -14.57 -0.48 15.17
N ASN A 55 -13.62 0.12 14.44
CA ASN A 55 -12.88 -0.57 13.38
C ASN A 55 -12.05 -1.74 13.95
N LYS A 56 -11.39 -1.53 15.08
CA LYS A 56 -10.60 -2.56 15.76
C LYS A 56 -11.48 -3.72 16.23
N ALA A 57 -12.65 -3.42 16.80
CA ALA A 57 -13.62 -4.45 17.20
C ALA A 57 -14.10 -5.28 16.01
N LYS A 58 -14.40 -4.65 14.86
CA LYS A 58 -14.75 -5.34 13.61
C LYS A 58 -13.64 -6.27 13.14
N VAL A 59 -12.40 -5.79 13.13
CA VAL A 59 -11.24 -6.62 12.73
C VAL A 59 -11.10 -7.83 13.66
N ILE A 60 -11.20 -7.64 14.98
CA ILE A 60 -11.12 -8.75 15.94
C ILE A 60 -12.26 -9.75 15.70
N ALA A 61 -13.50 -9.28 15.47
CA ALA A 61 -14.62 -10.17 15.16
C ALA A 61 -14.39 -10.98 13.87
N ALA A 62 -13.83 -10.37 12.82
CA ALA A 62 -13.49 -11.06 11.58
C ALA A 62 -12.36 -12.08 11.74
N LEU A 63 -11.33 -11.77 12.55
CA LEU A 63 -10.29 -12.73 12.91
C LEU A 63 -10.85 -13.94 13.65
N ARG A 64 -11.83 -13.72 14.54
CA ARG A 64 -12.55 -14.79 15.23
C ARG A 64 -13.34 -15.66 14.27
N ALA A 65 -14.08 -15.04 13.34
CA ALA A 65 -14.81 -15.77 12.30
C ALA A 65 -13.88 -16.60 11.39
N ALA A 66 -12.72 -16.05 11.02
CA ALA A 66 -11.71 -16.78 10.24
C ALA A 66 -11.06 -17.92 11.04
N GLY A 67 -10.88 -17.73 12.35
CA GLY A 67 -10.45 -18.78 13.28
C GLY A 67 -11.45 -19.93 13.35
N GLU A 68 -12.74 -19.60 13.46
CA GLU A 68 -13.83 -20.58 13.50
C GLU A 68 -13.93 -21.40 12.21
N GLU A 69 -14.00 -20.77 11.04
CA GLU A 69 -14.00 -21.48 9.75
C GLU A 69 -12.70 -22.27 9.51
N GLY A 70 -11.59 -21.74 10.02
CA GLY A 70 -10.28 -22.31 9.84
C GLY A 70 -10.02 -23.54 10.72
N TRP A 71 -10.49 -23.53 11.96
CA TRP A 71 -10.05 -24.50 12.96
C TRP A 71 -11.11 -24.81 14.02
N GLU A 72 -12.37 -24.41 13.81
CA GLU A 72 -13.47 -24.51 14.79
C GLU A 72 -13.05 -23.90 16.15
N ASN A 73 -12.27 -22.82 16.06
CA ASN A 73 -11.69 -22.14 17.21
C ASN A 73 -11.60 -20.63 16.95
N PRO A 74 -12.49 -19.81 17.54
CA PRO A 74 -12.50 -18.37 17.34
C PRO A 74 -11.22 -17.68 17.85
N GLU A 75 -10.50 -18.30 18.78
CA GLU A 75 -9.29 -17.74 19.38
C GLU A 75 -8.01 -18.21 18.68
N MET A 76 -8.12 -18.93 17.56
CA MET A 76 -6.95 -19.44 16.84
C MET A 76 -5.98 -18.34 16.40
N TYR A 77 -6.48 -17.13 16.11
CA TYR A 77 -5.62 -15.98 15.79
C TYR A 77 -4.64 -15.64 16.92
N LYS A 78 -5.02 -15.78 18.20
CA LYS A 78 -4.12 -15.56 19.34
C LYS A 78 -3.00 -16.57 19.36
N ARG A 79 -3.33 -17.85 19.18
CA ARG A 79 -2.34 -18.93 19.10
C ARG A 79 -1.38 -18.71 17.94
N ILE A 80 -1.87 -18.27 16.78
CA ILE A 80 -1.00 -17.96 15.64
C ILE A 80 -0.10 -16.76 15.99
N LEU A 81 -0.64 -15.69 16.58
CA LEU A 81 0.13 -14.52 17.00
C LEU A 81 1.28 -14.85 17.98
N GLU A 82 1.06 -15.77 18.92
CA GLU A 82 2.07 -16.20 19.88
C GLU A 82 3.22 -16.99 19.22
N ASN A 83 2.90 -17.81 18.21
CA ASN A 83 3.88 -18.72 17.60
C ASN A 83 4.57 -18.11 16.37
N LYS A 84 3.80 -17.41 15.52
CA LYS A 84 4.21 -16.84 14.23
C LYS A 84 3.41 -15.56 13.95
N PRO A 85 3.76 -14.43 14.60
CA PRO A 85 2.98 -13.19 14.51
C PRO A 85 2.87 -12.60 13.10
N ASP A 86 3.81 -12.91 12.21
CA ASP A 86 3.81 -12.57 10.79
C ASP A 86 2.68 -13.25 9.99
N ARG A 87 2.09 -14.31 10.56
CA ARG A 87 1.02 -15.11 9.95
C ARG A 87 -0.39 -14.60 10.28
N VAL A 88 -0.52 -13.45 10.92
CA VAL A 88 -1.81 -12.78 11.11
C VAL A 88 -1.73 -11.38 10.50
N SER A 89 -2.59 -11.10 9.51
CA SER A 89 -2.65 -9.80 8.82
C SER A 89 -3.28 -8.68 9.68
N PHE A 90 -2.98 -8.66 10.98
CA PHE A 90 -3.36 -7.59 11.89
C PHE A 90 -2.31 -7.49 12.99
N LYS A 91 -1.54 -6.40 12.98
CA LYS A 91 -0.44 -6.19 13.92
C LYS A 91 -0.27 -4.73 14.29
N LYS A 92 0.41 -4.53 15.41
CA LYS A 92 0.86 -3.22 15.85
C LYS A 92 1.82 -2.60 14.84
N GLY A 93 1.72 -1.30 14.61
CA GLY A 93 2.52 -0.59 13.61
C GLY A 93 4.00 -0.52 13.96
N GLU A 94 4.38 -0.67 15.24
CA GLU A 94 5.81 -0.80 15.63
C GLU A 94 6.45 -2.09 15.08
N LYS A 95 5.66 -3.03 14.52
CA LYS A 95 6.15 -4.23 13.82
C LYS A 95 6.29 -4.01 12.31
N CYS A 96 6.02 -2.82 11.82
CA CYS A 96 6.16 -2.41 10.43
C CYS A 96 7.38 -1.50 10.31
N VAL A 97 8.54 -2.14 10.11
CA VAL A 97 9.83 -1.47 10.00
C VAL A 97 10.39 -1.62 8.59
N ASN A 98 11.21 -0.65 8.17
CA ASN A 98 12.10 -0.82 7.02
C ASN A 98 13.12 -1.92 7.35
N GLN A 99 13.31 -2.87 6.42
CA GLN A 99 14.21 -4.00 6.63
C GLN A 99 15.68 -3.60 6.59
N GLU A 100 16.02 -2.49 5.93
CA GLU A 100 17.39 -1.98 5.79
C GLU A 100 17.77 -1.11 6.99
N THR A 101 16.95 -0.11 7.33
CA THR A 101 17.26 0.85 8.39
C THR A 101 16.77 0.40 9.77
N GLY A 102 15.80 -0.52 9.84
CA GLY A 102 15.14 -0.94 11.08
C GLY A 102 14.16 0.10 11.64
N GLU A 103 13.99 1.24 10.98
CA GLU A 103 13.11 2.32 11.42
C GLU A 103 11.63 1.98 11.20
N ILE A 104 10.78 2.43 12.10
CA ILE A 104 9.32 2.29 11.97
C ILE A 104 8.86 3.19 10.81
N TYR A 105 8.07 2.63 9.89
CA TYR A 105 7.55 3.43 8.78
C TYR A 105 6.74 4.63 9.27
N GLN A 106 6.87 5.76 8.57
CA GLN A 106 6.15 6.98 8.89
C GLN A 106 4.65 6.73 9.04
N GLY A 107 4.07 7.20 10.14
CA GLY A 107 2.65 7.06 10.47
C GLY A 107 2.26 5.73 11.11
N PHE A 108 3.15 4.73 11.22
CA PHE A 108 2.80 3.44 11.82
C PHE A 108 2.89 3.43 13.35
N GLU A 109 3.74 4.26 13.94
CA GLU A 109 3.89 4.32 15.40
C GLU A 109 2.56 4.65 16.10
N GLY A 110 2.22 3.90 17.15
CA GLY A 110 0.97 4.04 17.90
C GLY A 110 -0.29 3.50 17.20
N ASN A 111 -0.16 2.99 15.97
CA ASN A 111 -1.29 2.60 15.12
C ASN A 111 -1.32 1.08 14.86
N TYR A 112 -2.38 0.60 14.20
CA TYR A 112 -2.52 -0.81 13.83
C TYR A 112 -2.60 -0.98 12.32
N ALA A 113 -1.82 -1.91 11.79
CA ALA A 113 -1.73 -2.19 10.37
C ALA A 113 -2.36 -3.53 10.00
N ILE A 114 -3.06 -3.56 8.86
CA ILE A 114 -3.52 -4.79 8.21
C ILE A 114 -2.53 -5.09 7.09
N THR A 115 -1.55 -5.96 7.36
CA THR A 115 -0.54 -6.33 6.37
C THR A 115 -0.03 -7.77 6.58
N PRO A 116 0.14 -8.56 5.50
CA PRO A 116 -0.12 -8.19 4.11
C PRO A 116 -1.63 -8.09 3.81
N CYS A 117 -2.02 -7.12 2.99
CA CYS A 117 -3.38 -6.95 2.50
C CYS A 117 -3.35 -6.79 0.96
N ASN A 118 -3.75 -7.85 0.27
CA ASN A 118 -3.71 -7.91 -1.19
C ASN A 118 -5.12 -7.79 -1.77
N GLY A 119 -5.23 -7.41 -3.04
CA GLY A 119 -6.47 -7.51 -3.79
C GLY A 119 -6.98 -8.95 -3.89
N PRO A 120 -8.24 -9.15 -4.29
CA PRO A 120 -8.86 -10.46 -4.27
C PRO A 120 -8.20 -11.43 -5.25
N GLY A 121 -8.42 -12.73 -5.04
CA GLY A 121 -7.93 -13.80 -5.92
C GLY A 121 -6.50 -14.29 -5.64
N GLY A 122 -5.76 -13.61 -4.76
CA GLY A 122 -4.48 -14.08 -4.22
C GLY A 122 -3.42 -14.33 -5.31
N SER A 123 -2.44 -15.20 -5.05
CA SER A 123 -1.38 -15.48 -6.04
C SER A 123 -1.88 -16.24 -7.27
N LYS A 124 -3.03 -16.92 -7.20
CA LYS A 124 -3.52 -17.74 -8.32
C LYS A 124 -4.21 -16.91 -9.39
N ARG A 125 -4.90 -15.84 -8.99
CA ARG A 125 -5.66 -14.95 -9.88
C ARG A 125 -5.67 -13.54 -9.28
N PRO A 126 -4.52 -12.85 -9.22
CA PRO A 126 -4.45 -11.53 -8.59
C PRO A 126 -5.41 -10.56 -9.32
N LYS A 127 -6.23 -9.85 -8.54
CA LYS A 127 -7.17 -8.86 -9.06
C LYS A 127 -6.99 -7.55 -8.29
N ARG A 128 -7.21 -6.44 -8.99
CA ARG A 128 -7.31 -5.13 -8.37
C ARG A 128 -8.58 -5.04 -7.51
N PRO A 129 -8.52 -4.43 -6.30
CA PRO A 129 -9.72 -4.06 -5.56
C PRO A 129 -10.63 -3.19 -6.41
N LEU A 130 -11.93 -3.23 -6.16
CA LEU A 130 -12.84 -2.25 -6.74
C LEU A 130 -12.54 -0.86 -6.16
N ILE A 131 -12.69 0.19 -6.94
CA ILE A 131 -12.36 1.56 -6.49
C ILE A 131 -13.52 2.51 -6.77
N MET A 132 -13.87 3.28 -5.75
CA MET A 132 -14.84 4.36 -5.81
C MET A 132 -14.22 5.68 -5.34
N SER A 133 -14.73 6.78 -5.88
CA SER A 133 -14.48 8.13 -5.37
C SER A 133 -15.26 8.42 -4.08
N ARG A 134 -15.01 9.58 -3.47
CA ARG A 134 -15.74 10.08 -2.30
C ARG A 134 -17.26 10.12 -2.55
N ALA A 135 -17.65 10.51 -3.76
CA ALA A 135 -19.05 10.59 -4.20
C ALA A 135 -19.67 9.23 -4.55
N LYS A 136 -19.00 8.10 -4.23
CA LYS A 136 -19.41 6.73 -4.57
C LYS A 136 -19.54 6.48 -6.08
N LYS A 137 -18.83 7.25 -6.91
CA LYS A 137 -18.74 6.98 -8.36
C LYS A 137 -17.66 5.92 -8.58
N TRP A 138 -17.92 5.01 -9.50
CA TRP A 138 -16.93 3.98 -9.86
C TRP A 138 -15.76 4.60 -10.61
N ILE A 139 -14.54 4.30 -10.13
CA ILE A 139 -13.28 4.59 -10.80
C ILE A 139 -12.76 3.32 -11.46
N TRP A 140 -12.82 2.21 -10.70
CA TRP A 140 -12.45 0.89 -11.17
C TRP A 140 -13.52 -0.14 -10.80
N ASN A 141 -14.22 -0.64 -11.82
CA ASN A 141 -15.12 -1.78 -11.75
C ASN A 141 -15.31 -2.37 -13.17
N PRO A 142 -14.45 -3.31 -13.59
CA PRO A 142 -14.52 -3.91 -14.93
C PRO A 142 -15.85 -4.60 -15.21
N LYS A 143 -16.50 -5.19 -14.19
CA LYS A 143 -17.83 -5.82 -14.34
C LYS A 143 -18.93 -4.82 -14.71
N LYS A 144 -18.72 -3.53 -14.43
CA LYS A 144 -19.64 -2.44 -14.75
C LYS A 144 -19.10 -1.51 -15.86
N GLY A 145 -17.99 -1.87 -16.50
CA GLY A 145 -17.36 -1.08 -17.57
C GLY A 145 -16.61 0.17 -17.11
N PHE A 146 -16.25 0.29 -15.82
CA PHE A 146 -15.49 1.43 -15.31
C PHE A 146 -14.00 1.09 -15.19
N GLU A 147 -13.16 1.71 -16.03
CA GLU A 147 -11.72 1.43 -16.11
C GLU A 147 -10.87 2.70 -16.22
N LEU A 148 -11.09 3.67 -15.32
CA LEU A 148 -10.37 4.95 -15.31
C LEU A 148 -8.99 4.80 -14.66
N ARG A 149 -8.10 4.00 -15.26
CA ARG A 149 -6.78 3.67 -14.69
C ARG A 149 -5.94 4.91 -14.36
N GLY A 150 -5.89 5.87 -15.28
CA GLY A 150 -5.11 7.10 -15.11
C GLY A 150 -5.55 8.01 -13.96
N GLN A 151 -6.66 7.73 -13.27
CA GLN A 151 -7.11 8.48 -12.09
C GLN A 151 -6.86 7.73 -10.78
N ILE A 152 -6.42 6.47 -10.83
CA ILE A 152 -6.28 5.63 -9.63
C ILE A 152 -5.20 6.20 -8.71
N ALA A 153 -4.02 6.53 -9.24
CA ALA A 153 -2.91 7.06 -8.46
C ALA A 153 -3.18 8.47 -7.88
N ASP A 154 -4.09 9.22 -8.48
CA ASP A 154 -4.52 10.53 -7.99
C ASP A 154 -5.50 10.43 -6.83
N LEU A 155 -6.36 9.40 -6.85
CA LEU A 155 -7.43 9.21 -5.87
C LEU A 155 -7.04 8.26 -4.75
N VAL A 156 -6.15 7.30 -5.01
CA VAL A 156 -5.69 6.27 -4.06
C VAL A 156 -4.18 6.30 -4.00
N TYR A 157 -3.66 7.09 -3.07
CA TYR A 157 -2.23 7.27 -2.82
C TYR A 157 -1.89 6.97 -1.36
N SER A 158 -0.60 6.70 -1.09
CA SER A 158 -0.09 6.52 0.27
C SER A 158 -0.35 7.78 1.10
N GLY A 159 -1.08 7.64 2.20
CA GLY A 159 -1.51 8.72 3.09
C GLY A 159 -2.99 9.14 2.93
N VAL A 160 -3.68 8.70 1.87
CA VAL A 160 -5.10 9.03 1.68
C VAL A 160 -6.00 8.33 2.70
N ARG A 161 -7.06 9.00 3.11
CA ARG A 161 -8.17 8.47 3.91
C ARG A 161 -9.13 7.69 3.02
N ALA A 162 -9.60 6.55 3.50
CA ALA A 162 -10.54 5.71 2.77
C ALA A 162 -11.52 4.98 3.69
N ASP A 163 -12.64 4.56 3.10
CA ASP A 163 -13.40 3.44 3.62
C ASP A 163 -13.05 2.19 2.82
N VAL A 164 -12.88 1.05 3.47
CA VAL A 164 -12.47 -0.19 2.80
C VAL A 164 -13.34 -1.36 3.18
N LYS A 165 -13.52 -2.30 2.25
CA LYS A 165 -14.10 -3.63 2.50
C LYS A 165 -12.99 -4.67 2.47
N ILE A 166 -12.77 -5.36 3.58
CA ILE A 166 -11.69 -6.34 3.76
C ILE A 166 -12.28 -7.69 4.17
N GLU A 167 -11.77 -8.78 3.61
CA GLU A 167 -12.05 -10.16 4.01
C GLU A 167 -10.84 -10.75 4.73
N PHE A 168 -11.06 -11.36 5.89
CA PHE A 168 -10.05 -12.16 6.58
C PHE A 168 -10.27 -13.65 6.30
N TYR A 169 -9.24 -14.38 5.88
CA TYR A 169 -9.39 -15.78 5.50
C TYR A 169 -8.28 -16.66 6.11
N PRO A 170 -8.61 -17.89 6.55
CA PRO A 170 -7.65 -18.82 7.08
C PRO A 170 -6.82 -19.46 5.96
N VAL A 171 -5.54 -19.70 6.25
CA VAL A 171 -4.61 -20.50 5.45
C VAL A 171 -4.08 -21.60 6.36
N LYS A 172 -4.27 -22.86 5.95
CA LYS A 172 -3.90 -24.06 6.73
C LYS A 172 -2.77 -24.87 6.09
N GLU A 173 -2.48 -24.62 4.82
CA GLU A 173 -1.58 -25.47 4.03
C GLU A 173 -0.12 -25.34 4.51
N LYS A 174 0.49 -26.47 4.88
CA LYS A 174 1.92 -26.50 5.26
C LYS A 174 2.83 -25.96 4.16
N LYS A 175 2.52 -26.25 2.89
CA LYS A 175 3.25 -25.73 1.72
C LYS A 175 3.18 -24.20 1.60
N GLN A 176 2.20 -23.56 2.23
CA GLN A 176 2.02 -22.11 2.27
C GLN A 176 2.50 -21.49 3.60
N GLY A 177 3.37 -22.19 4.34
CA GLY A 177 3.93 -21.73 5.61
C GLY A 177 3.16 -22.17 6.87
N GLY A 178 2.08 -22.94 6.72
CA GLY A 178 1.29 -23.48 7.84
C GLY A 178 0.08 -22.63 8.20
N ASN A 179 -0.28 -22.58 9.49
CA ASN A 179 -1.45 -21.84 9.96
C ASN A 179 -1.23 -20.32 9.84
N GLY A 180 -2.23 -19.60 9.34
CA GLY A 180 -2.23 -18.13 9.26
C GLY A 180 -3.60 -17.57 8.91
N ILE A 181 -3.86 -16.32 9.25
CA ILE A 181 -5.08 -15.59 8.88
C ILE A 181 -4.65 -14.35 8.11
N PHE A 182 -5.02 -14.29 6.84
CA PHE A 182 -4.61 -13.21 5.93
C PHE A 182 -5.79 -12.32 5.56
N ALA A 183 -5.49 -11.15 5.01
CA ALA A 183 -6.48 -10.18 4.59
C ALA A 183 -6.47 -9.97 3.07
N ALA A 184 -7.66 -9.85 2.48
CA ALA A 184 -7.86 -9.40 1.11
C ALA A 184 -8.74 -8.14 1.08
N ILE A 185 -8.32 -7.12 0.34
CA ILE A 185 -9.07 -5.88 0.17
C ILE A 185 -9.93 -5.93 -1.10
N HIS A 186 -11.25 -5.86 -0.95
CA HIS A 186 -12.22 -6.01 -2.04
C HIS A 186 -12.66 -4.69 -2.65
N LEU A 187 -12.77 -3.65 -1.83
CA LEU A 187 -13.27 -2.34 -2.23
C LEU A 187 -12.52 -1.25 -1.47
N ILE A 188 -12.12 -0.21 -2.20
CA ILE A 188 -11.61 1.05 -1.66
C ILE A 188 -12.57 2.15 -2.10
N ARG A 189 -13.10 2.90 -1.14
CA ARG A 189 -13.75 4.19 -1.38
C ARG A 189 -12.85 5.27 -0.84
N SER A 190 -12.13 5.93 -1.74
CA SER A 190 -11.29 7.07 -1.36
C SER A 190 -12.15 8.20 -0.80
N ARG A 191 -11.66 8.87 0.24
CA ARG A 191 -12.23 10.12 0.73
C ARG A 191 -11.59 11.34 0.06
N GLU A 192 -10.52 11.14 -0.70
CA GLU A 192 -9.76 12.20 -1.38
C GLU A 192 -9.22 13.25 -0.40
N GLU A 193 -8.93 12.80 0.82
CA GLU A 193 -8.44 13.60 1.95
C GLU A 193 -7.18 12.92 2.49
N GLY A 194 -6.17 13.69 2.90
CA GLY A 194 -4.92 13.17 3.44
C GLY A 194 -3.70 13.77 2.75
N GLU A 195 -2.58 13.80 3.47
CA GLU A 195 -1.30 14.21 2.90
C GLU A 195 -0.65 13.02 2.20
N ARG A 196 0.00 13.25 1.06
CA ARG A 196 0.78 12.21 0.38
C ARG A 196 1.99 11.87 1.23
N ILE A 197 2.15 10.58 1.53
CA ILE A 197 3.31 10.04 2.25
C ILE A 197 4.14 9.25 1.24
N GLY A 198 5.44 9.54 1.19
CA GLY A 198 6.38 8.79 0.37
C GLY A 198 6.36 7.30 0.74
N GLY A 199 6.13 6.44 -0.25
CA GLY A 199 6.24 5.01 -0.09
C GLY A 199 7.70 4.60 -0.11
N GLY A 200 8.31 4.44 1.06
CA GLY A 200 9.59 3.75 1.34
C GLY A 200 10.54 3.48 0.16
N ARG A 201 10.97 4.52 -0.55
CA ARG A 201 12.29 4.54 -1.19
C ARG A 201 13.11 5.55 -0.42
N ASP A 202 14.14 5.07 0.25
CA ASP A 202 15.25 5.92 0.61
C ASP A 202 15.95 6.32 -0.70
N PHE A 203 15.93 7.62 -1.01
CA PHE A 203 16.90 8.21 -1.93
C PHE A 203 18.15 8.65 -1.15
N SER A 204 18.48 7.95 -0.06
CA SER A 204 19.63 8.26 0.77
C SER A 204 20.90 7.82 0.06
N GLY A 205 21.47 8.73 -0.74
CA GLY A 205 22.91 8.91 -0.83
C GLY A 205 23.69 8.19 -1.94
N ASP A 206 23.05 7.48 -2.88
CA ASP A 206 23.77 6.90 -4.04
C ASP A 206 22.89 6.72 -5.31
N SER A 207 21.70 7.35 -5.35
CA SER A 207 20.76 7.24 -6.48
C SER A 207 21.04 8.24 -7.61
N GLY A 208 22.21 8.88 -7.60
CA GLY A 208 22.64 9.80 -8.64
C GLY A 208 22.98 9.11 -9.96
N ASP A 209 23.29 7.81 -9.90
CA ASP A 209 23.70 7.00 -11.07
C ASP A 209 22.52 6.61 -12.00
N ASP A 210 21.26 6.84 -11.58
CA ASP A 210 20.08 6.66 -12.42
C ASP A 210 19.78 7.90 -13.30
N PHE A 211 20.49 9.01 -13.06
CA PHE A 211 20.64 10.03 -14.09
C PHE A 211 21.79 9.56 -14.97
N GLU A 212 21.48 9.05 -16.17
CA GLU A 212 22.48 9.02 -17.22
C GLU A 212 23.08 10.42 -17.28
N GLU A 213 24.39 10.52 -17.04
CA GLU A 213 25.17 11.74 -17.18
C GLU A 213 24.74 12.34 -18.52
N LEU A 214 24.08 13.51 -18.50
CA LEU A 214 23.72 14.22 -19.72
C LEU A 214 25.02 14.29 -20.51
N GLU A 215 25.11 13.56 -21.63
CA GLU A 215 26.25 13.66 -22.53
C GLU A 215 26.49 15.15 -22.72
N ASP A 216 27.61 15.64 -22.20
CA ASP A 216 28.05 17.01 -22.38
C ASP A 216 28.21 17.14 -23.88
N GLY A 217 27.15 17.65 -24.51
CA GLY A 217 27.04 17.84 -25.94
C GLY A 217 28.09 18.86 -26.30
N GLY A 218 29.30 18.34 -26.51
CA GLY A 218 30.46 19.09 -26.94
C GLY A 218 30.08 19.81 -28.21
N PHE A 219 29.74 21.09 -28.06
CA PHE A 219 29.94 22.07 -29.11
C PHE A 219 31.45 22.20 -29.29
N GLY A 220 32.04 21.17 -29.90
CA GLY A 220 33.38 21.12 -30.42
C GLY A 220 33.44 22.02 -31.64
N ASP A 221 33.88 23.23 -31.37
CA ASP A 221 34.51 24.19 -32.25
C ASP A 221 35.50 23.47 -33.20
N ASP A 222 35.25 23.55 -34.52
CA ASP A 222 36.26 23.34 -35.55
C ASP A 222 36.43 24.68 -36.27
N ASP A 223 37.61 25.24 -36.05
CA ASP A 223 38.18 26.52 -36.48
C ASP A 223 37.85 26.99 -37.90
N ASP A 224 37.39 28.24 -38.04
CA ASP A 224 38.05 29.20 -38.95
C ASP A 224 37.76 30.67 -38.53
N ALA A 225 38.83 31.38 -38.18
CA ALA A 225 38.85 32.77 -37.70
C ALA A 225 38.73 33.78 -38.90
N PRO A 226 38.78 35.14 -38.75
CA PRO A 226 39.01 35.93 -37.54
C PRO A 226 38.20 37.25 -37.37
N SER A 227 38.34 37.81 -36.16
CA SER A 227 38.65 39.22 -35.83
C SER A 227 37.58 40.18 -35.29
N LYS A 228 38.03 40.86 -34.20
CA LYS A 228 37.73 42.20 -33.67
C LYS A 228 36.73 42.36 -32.51
N ALA A 229 37.35 42.55 -31.33
CA ALA A 229 37.30 43.72 -30.46
C ALA A 229 36.01 44.02 -29.66
N GLY A 230 36.18 44.15 -28.35
CA GLY A 230 35.28 44.95 -27.51
C GLY A 230 35.25 44.56 -26.04
N SER A 231 36.11 45.18 -25.24
CA SER A 231 36.11 45.18 -23.77
C SER A 231 34.81 45.75 -23.17
N SER A 232 34.35 45.24 -22.03
CA SER A 232 34.32 45.99 -20.75
C SER A 232 33.56 45.24 -19.64
N SER A 233 34.05 45.49 -18.43
CA SER A 233 33.74 44.99 -17.09
C SER A 233 32.47 45.57 -16.45
N SER A 234 31.85 44.78 -15.56
CA SER A 234 31.42 45.13 -14.17
C SER A 234 30.51 43.99 -13.69
N ASP A 235 30.94 43.14 -12.74
CA ASP A 235 30.76 43.30 -11.28
C ASP A 235 29.37 43.81 -10.88
N ASP A 236 28.59 42.97 -10.19
CA ASP A 236 27.89 43.35 -8.96
C ASP A 236 27.29 42.12 -8.24
N ASP A 237 27.79 41.92 -7.02
CA ASP A 237 27.30 41.07 -5.94
C ASP A 237 25.88 41.45 -5.52
N PHE A 238 25.04 40.47 -5.14
CA PHE A 238 23.90 40.70 -4.25
C PHE A 238 23.68 39.53 -3.27
N ASP A 239 23.61 39.94 -1.99
CA ASP A 239 23.19 39.23 -0.77
C ASP A 239 21.94 38.33 -0.92
#